data_AF-A0A8D0XK79-F1
#
_entry.id   AF-A0A8D0XK79-F1
#
_cell.length_a   1.000
_cell.length_b   1.000
_cell.length_c   1.000
_cell.angle_alpha   90.00
_cell.angle_beta   90.00
_cell.angle_gamma   90.00
#
_symmetry.space_group_name_H-M   'P 1'
#
loop_
_entity.id
_entity.type
_entity.pdbx_description
1 polymer ?
#
loop_
_entity_poly.entity_id
_entity_poly.type
_entity_poly.pdbx_seq_one_letter_code
_entity_poly.pdbx_strand_id
1 'polypeptide(L)'
;MKNWDLLDERGVCAADKDCEDAYRVCQILDLPFRQVSYVKEYWHDVFSDFLNEYEKGRTPNPDIICNKHIKFSCFFNYAVDNLGADAVATGHYARTSQEDEEVFRQKHIRRPEGLFRNRFEVRSARFPRTPCGEPSSPWGG
;
A
#
# COMPACT_ATOMS: atom_id res chain seq x y z
N MET A 1 6.96 -9.40 -3.23
CA MET A 1 8.17 -8.56 -3.34
C MET A 1 8.46 -7.97 -1.98
N LYS A 2 9.73 -7.90 -1.57
CA LYS A 2 10.15 -7.21 -0.36
C LYS A 2 10.93 -5.95 -0.77
N ASN A 3 10.32 -4.77 -0.60
CA ASN A 3 10.89 -3.51 -1.10
C ASN A 3 11.49 -2.65 0.02
N TRP A 4 11.28 -3.04 1.28
CA TRP A 4 11.78 -2.32 2.45
C TRP A 4 12.16 -3.30 3.55
N ASP A 5 13.29 -3.05 4.20
CA ASP A 5 13.70 -3.78 5.38
C ASP A 5 13.34 -2.98 6.63
N LEU A 6 12.29 -3.42 7.34
CA LEU A 6 12.04 -2.97 8.71
C LEU A 6 12.83 -3.89 9.65
N LEU A 7 14.05 -3.50 9.99
CA LEU A 7 14.58 -3.90 11.27
C LEU A 7 13.98 -2.93 12.29
N ASP A 8 12.84 -3.29 12.88
CA ASP A 8 12.38 -2.59 14.08
C ASP A 8 13.27 -2.98 15.27
N GLU A 9 13.26 -2.18 16.34
CA GLU A 9 14.03 -2.47 17.57
C GLU A 9 13.54 -3.73 18.32
N ARG A 10 12.47 -4.39 17.86
CA ARG A 10 11.80 -5.51 18.52
C ARG A 10 11.83 -6.82 17.72
N GLY A 11 12.45 -6.82 16.54
CA GLY A 11 12.52 -7.95 15.61
C GLY A 11 11.20 -8.37 14.93
N VAL A 12 10.13 -7.56 14.97
CA VAL A 12 8.81 -7.95 14.40
C VAL A 12 8.48 -7.09 13.18
N CYS A 13 8.67 -7.67 11.99
CA CYS A 13 8.39 -7.00 10.73
C CYS A 13 6.96 -7.29 10.25
N ALA A 14 6.19 -6.24 9.95
CA ALA A 14 4.87 -6.37 9.32
C ALA A 14 4.94 -7.11 7.96
N ALA A 15 6.05 -6.95 7.23
CA ALA A 15 6.24 -7.59 5.93
C ALA A 15 6.34 -9.13 6.04
N ASP A 16 6.71 -9.68 7.20
CA ASP A 16 6.78 -11.13 7.39
C ASP A 16 5.37 -11.73 7.48
N LYS A 17 4.43 -11.02 8.12
CA LYS A 17 3.02 -11.41 8.17
C LYS A 17 2.37 -11.38 6.78
N ASP A 18 2.58 -10.30 6.03
CA ASP A 18 2.07 -10.19 4.65
C ASP A 18 2.64 -11.29 3.74
N CYS A 19 3.90 -11.68 3.97
CA CYS A 19 4.54 -12.79 3.26
C CYS A 19 3.88 -14.13 3.62
N GLU A 20 3.60 -14.37 4.89
CA GLU A 20 2.92 -15.59 5.34
C GLU A 20 1.49 -15.69 4.79
N ASP A 21 0.75 -14.58 4.78
CA ASP A 21 -0.60 -14.54 4.22
C ASP A 21 -0.60 -14.80 2.71
N ALA A 22 0.34 -14.20 1.97
CA ALA A 22 0.51 -14.45 0.54
C ALA A 22 0.88 -15.93 0.27
N TYR A 23 1.77 -16.51 1.07
CA TYR A 23 2.11 -17.93 0.98
C TYR A 23 0.88 -18.82 1.22
N ARG A 24 0.09 -18.53 2.26
CA ARG A 24 -1.12 -19.29 2.59
C ARG A 24 -2.15 -19.26 1.46
N VAL A 25 -2.36 -18.11 0.82
CA VAL A 25 -3.25 -17.98 -0.34
C VAL A 25 -2.73 -18.80 -1.53
N CYS A 26 -1.42 -18.77 -1.80
CA CYS A 26 -0.82 -19.59 -2.85
C CYS A 26 -0.99 -21.10 -2.58
N GLN A 27 -0.88 -21.54 -1.33
CA GLN A 27 -1.12 -22.94 -0.96
C GLN A 27 -2.57 -23.36 -1.20
N ILE A 28 -3.55 -22.51 -0.89
CA ILE A 28 -4.97 -22.79 -1.13
C ILE A 28 -5.26 -22.93 -2.64
N LEU A 29 -4.56 -22.17 -3.47
CA LEU A 29 -4.74 -22.13 -4.92
C LEU A 29 -3.82 -23.10 -5.69
N ASP A 30 -2.98 -23.86 -4.99
CA ASP A 30 -1.94 -24.74 -5.57
C ASP A 30 -1.02 -24.00 -6.55
N LEU A 31 -0.59 -22.79 -6.18
CA LEU A 31 0.30 -21.94 -6.97
C LEU A 31 1.72 -21.89 -6.37
N PRO A 32 2.78 -21.90 -7.21
CA PRO A 32 4.14 -21.73 -6.73
C PRO A 32 4.34 -20.32 -6.15
N PHE A 33 4.83 -20.25 -4.91
CA PHE A 33 5.15 -19.00 -4.25
C PHE A 33 6.64 -18.66 -4.40
N ARG A 34 6.94 -17.40 -4.74
CA ARG A 34 8.31 -16.88 -4.80
C ARG A 34 8.38 -15.51 -4.14
N GLN A 35 9.47 -15.28 -3.41
CA GLN A 35 9.78 -13.98 -2.83
C GLN A 35 11.06 -13.43 -3.49
N VAL A 36 11.01 -12.15 -3.86
CA VAL A 36 12.15 -11.40 -4.41
C VAL A 36 12.30 -10.12 -3.61
N SER A 37 13.54 -9.76 -3.30
CA SER A 37 13.89 -8.53 -2.59
C SER A 37 14.33 -7.47 -3.60
N TYR A 38 13.75 -6.27 -3.49
CA TYR A 38 14.08 -5.06 -4.26
C TYR A 38 14.41 -3.88 -3.34
N VAL A 39 14.93 -4.17 -2.13
CA VAL A 39 15.21 -3.15 -1.11
C VAL A 39 16.24 -2.12 -1.62
N LYS A 40 17.26 -2.57 -2.36
CA LYS A 40 18.32 -1.70 -2.88
C LYS A 40 17.79 -0.79 -3.99
N GLU A 41 17.07 -1.37 -4.93
CA GLU A 41 16.45 -0.70 -6.07
C GLU A 41 15.42 0.32 -5.58
N TYR A 42 14.58 -0.04 -4.62
CA TYR A 42 13.62 0.89 -4.02
C TYR A 42 14.32 2.06 -3.32
N TRP A 43 15.38 1.79 -2.57
CA TRP A 43 16.13 2.86 -1.89
C TRP A 43 16.74 3.85 -2.89
N HIS A 44 17.38 3.34 -3.93
CA HIS A 44 18.05 4.17 -4.93
C HIS A 44 17.07 4.90 -5.85
N ASP A 45 16.11 4.18 -6.44
CA ASP A 45 15.28 4.70 -7.54
C ASP A 45 13.96 5.32 -7.07
N VAL A 46 13.56 5.11 -5.81
CA VAL A 46 12.31 5.68 -5.26
C VAL A 46 12.59 6.59 -4.08
N PHE A 47 13.31 6.09 -3.08
CA PHE A 47 13.44 6.79 -1.81
C PHE A 47 14.43 7.96 -1.88
N SER A 48 15.54 7.80 -2.62
CA SER A 48 16.53 8.88 -2.79
C SER A 48 15.94 10.08 -3.53
N ASP A 49 15.17 9.80 -4.59
CA ASP A 49 14.43 10.83 -5.33
C ASP A 49 13.36 11.51 -4.47
N PHE A 50 12.63 10.73 -3.66
CA PHE A 50 11.68 11.27 -2.71
C PHE A 50 12.33 12.28 -1.76
N LEU A 51 13.46 11.93 -1.11
CA LEU A 51 14.18 12.84 -0.21
C LEU A 51 14.64 14.12 -0.91
N ASN A 52 15.25 13.99 -2.09
CA ASN A 52 15.73 15.11 -2.89
C ASN A 52 14.60 16.09 -3.27
N GLU A 53 13.41 15.59 -3.58
CA GLU A 53 12.26 16.43 -3.91
C GLU A 53 11.65 17.09 -2.65
N TYR A 54 11.67 16.41 -1.51
CA TYR A 54 11.28 16.98 -0.22
C TYR A 54 12.23 18.12 0.20
N GLU A 55 13.54 17.96 0.03
CA GLU A 55 14.53 19.01 0.32
C GLU A 55 14.31 20.28 -0.52
N LYS A 56 13.77 20.13 -1.73
CA LYS A 56 13.37 21.24 -2.60
C LYS A 56 12.02 21.86 -2.23
N GLY A 57 11.41 21.42 -1.14
CA GLY A 57 10.11 21.90 -0.67
C GLY A 57 8.92 21.40 -1.49
N ARG A 58 9.09 20.33 -2.28
CA ARG A 58 8.01 19.70 -3.03
C ARG A 58 7.41 18.53 -2.23
N THR A 59 6.21 18.12 -2.63
CA THR A 59 5.52 16.96 -2.04
C THR A 59 5.45 15.84 -3.09
N PRO A 60 6.55 15.09 -3.30
CA PRO A 60 6.59 14.00 -4.26
C PRO A 60 5.67 12.85 -3.82
N ASN A 61 5.13 12.12 -4.80
CA ASN A 61 4.39 10.90 -4.57
C ASN A 61 5.27 9.68 -4.91
N PRO A 62 5.81 8.96 -3.91
CA PRO A 62 6.72 7.83 -4.14
C PRO A 62 6.02 6.64 -4.79
N ASP A 63 4.70 6.50 -4.67
CA ASP A 63 3.95 5.38 -5.25
C ASP A 63 3.98 5.39 -6.79
N ILE A 64 3.97 6.59 -7.38
CA ILE A 64 4.06 6.77 -8.84
C ILE A 64 5.42 6.24 -9.32
N ILE A 65 6.49 6.58 -8.59
CA ILE A 65 7.86 6.20 -8.92
C ILE A 65 8.06 4.70 -8.67
N CYS A 66 7.55 4.17 -7.57
CA CYS A 66 7.55 2.73 -7.26
C CYS A 66 6.87 1.89 -8.34
N ASN A 67 5.71 2.32 -8.84
CA ASN A 67 5.05 1.63 -9.94
C ASN A 67 5.94 1.57 -11.18
N LYS A 68 6.52 2.71 -11.56
CA LYS A 68 7.37 2.84 -12.75
C LYS A 68 8.65 2.00 -12.65
N HIS A 69 9.38 2.11 -11.54
CA HIS A 69 10.72 1.53 -11.41
C HIS A 69 10.69 0.11 -10.83
N ILE A 70 9.83 -0.17 -9.86
CA ILE A 70 9.85 -1.46 -9.16
C ILE A 70 8.82 -2.42 -9.77
N LYS A 71 7.54 -2.04 -9.80
CA LYS A 71 6.47 -2.98 -10.18
C LYS A 71 6.44 -3.31 -11.67
N PHE A 72 6.62 -2.31 -12.53
CA PHE A 72 6.52 -2.48 -13.98
C PHE A 72 7.87 -2.50 -14.69
N SER A 73 8.99 -2.39 -13.96
CA SER A 73 10.33 -2.57 -14.53
C SER A 73 11.08 -3.72 -13.84
N CYS A 74 11.59 -3.56 -12.61
CA CYS A 74 12.35 -4.64 -11.94
C CYS A 74 11.58 -5.96 -11.84
N PHE A 75 10.31 -5.92 -11.41
CA PHE A 75 9.49 -7.12 -11.28
C PHE A 75 9.07 -7.70 -12.62
N PHE A 76 8.73 -6.85 -13.59
CA PHE A 76 8.38 -7.30 -14.94
C PHE A 76 9.55 -8.01 -15.62
N ASN A 77 10.74 -7.41 -15.59
CA ASN A 77 11.94 -8.00 -16.17
C ASN A 77 12.29 -9.33 -15.48
N TYR A 78 12.20 -9.39 -14.14
CA TYR A 78 12.39 -10.65 -13.43
C TYR A 78 11.39 -11.73 -13.85
N ALA A 79 10.11 -11.37 -14.03
CA ALA A 79 9.10 -12.34 -14.44
C ALA A 79 9.37 -12.88 -15.86
N VAL A 80 9.75 -12.01 -16.80
CA VAL A 80 10.03 -12.41 -18.19
C VAL A 80 11.35 -13.19 -18.26
N ASP A 81 12.43 -12.63 -17.75
CA ASP A 81 13.79 -13.15 -17.97
C ASP A 81 14.11 -14.37 -17.09
N ASN A 82 13.64 -14.38 -15.83
CA ASN A 82 13.97 -15.45 -14.88
C ASN A 82 12.87 -16.51 -14.77
N LEU A 83 11.61 -16.14 -14.98
CA LEU A 83 10.49 -17.08 -14.86
C LEU A 83 9.94 -17.52 -16.22
N GLY A 84 10.31 -16.85 -17.32
CA GLY A 84 9.77 -17.13 -18.65
C GLY A 84 8.27 -16.82 -18.75
N ALA A 85 7.79 -15.82 -18.01
CA ALA A 85 6.37 -15.49 -17.98
C ALA A 85 5.96 -14.68 -19.23
N ASP A 86 4.84 -15.07 -19.87
CA ASP A 86 4.26 -14.35 -21.00
C ASP A 86 3.53 -13.06 -20.57
N ALA A 87 3.02 -13.04 -19.33
CA ALA A 87 2.24 -11.94 -18.79
C ALA A 87 2.43 -11.79 -17.28
N VAL A 88 2.18 -10.57 -16.79
CA VAL A 88 2.25 -10.23 -15.36
C VAL A 88 0.91 -9.64 -14.93
N ALA A 89 0.37 -10.15 -13.83
CA ALA A 89 -0.82 -9.62 -13.18
C ALA A 89 -0.46 -8.93 -11.86
N THR A 90 -1.20 -7.87 -11.52
CA THR A 90 -1.05 -7.16 -10.24
C THR A 90 -2.44 -6.87 -9.65
N GLY A 91 -2.52 -6.71 -8.34
CA GLY A 91 -3.78 -6.36 -7.65
C GLY A 91 -4.24 -4.91 -7.82
N HIS A 92 -3.70 -4.17 -8.80
CA HIS A 92 -4.18 -2.81 -9.06
C HIS A 92 -5.60 -2.86 -9.62
N TYR A 93 -6.46 -2.01 -9.10
CA TYR A 93 -7.80 -1.79 -9.66
C TYR A 93 -7.70 -0.90 -10.91
N ALA A 94 -7.24 -1.49 -12.00
CA ALA A 94 -7.01 -0.85 -13.29
C ALA A 94 -7.34 -1.84 -14.43
N ARG A 95 -7.52 -1.32 -15.65
CA ARG A 95 -7.79 -2.13 -16.85
C ARG A 95 -6.81 -1.75 -17.96
N THR A 96 -6.37 -2.74 -18.73
CA THR A 96 -5.51 -2.55 -19.92
C THR A 96 -6.35 -2.26 -21.16
N SER A 97 -5.77 -1.61 -22.16
CA SER A 97 -6.49 -1.14 -23.37
C SER A 97 -6.68 -2.15 -24.47
N GLN A 98 -6.55 -3.43 -24.12
CA GLN A 98 -6.74 -4.52 -25.06
C GLN A 98 -8.21 -4.97 -25.14
N GLU A 99 -9.09 -4.46 -24.26
CA GLU A 99 -10.55 -4.59 -24.38
C GLU A 99 -11.12 -3.27 -24.94
N ASP A 100 -12.12 -3.36 -25.84
CA ASP A 100 -12.77 -2.28 -26.59
C ASP A 100 -12.81 -0.90 -25.88
N GLU A 101 -12.57 0.19 -26.62
CA GLU A 101 -12.54 1.57 -26.10
C GLU A 101 -13.75 1.96 -25.21
N GLU A 102 -14.90 1.30 -25.39
CA GLU A 102 -16.10 1.53 -24.57
C GLU A 102 -15.87 1.25 -23.07
N VAL A 103 -14.93 0.37 -22.75
CA VAL A 103 -14.67 -0.15 -21.41
C VAL A 103 -13.81 0.80 -20.56
N PHE A 104 -13.22 1.84 -21.17
CA PHE A 104 -12.45 2.89 -20.48
C PHE A 104 -13.27 3.94 -19.76
N ARG A 105 -14.60 3.93 -19.94
CA ARG A 105 -15.48 4.76 -19.11
C ARG A 105 -15.61 4.13 -17.73
N GLN A 106 -14.58 4.30 -16.89
CA GLN A 106 -14.80 4.25 -15.44
C GLN A 106 -15.91 5.26 -15.15
N LYS A 107 -17.11 4.79 -14.79
CA LYS A 107 -18.18 5.68 -14.33
C LYS A 107 -17.60 6.48 -13.18
N HIS A 108 -17.46 7.78 -13.36
CA HIS A 108 -17.04 8.67 -12.29
C HIS A 108 -18.05 8.56 -11.14
N ILE A 109 -17.73 7.76 -10.14
CA ILE A 109 -18.49 7.69 -8.90
C ILE A 109 -18.16 8.98 -8.15
N ARG A 110 -19.16 9.84 -7.93
CA ARG A 110 -18.97 11.03 -7.08
C ARG A 110 -18.42 10.57 -5.74
N ARG A 111 -17.31 11.18 -5.30
CA ARG A 111 -16.78 10.98 -3.96
C ARG A 111 -17.90 11.29 -2.97
N PRO A 112 -18.25 10.38 -2.03
CA PRO A 112 -19.26 10.67 -1.03
C PRO A 112 -18.80 11.88 -0.21
N GLU A 113 -19.66 12.89 -0.11
CA GLU A 113 -19.46 14.08 0.71
C GLU A 113 -19.43 13.66 2.18
N GLY A 114 -18.24 13.33 2.70
CA GLY A 114 -18.09 12.97 4.12
C GLY A 114 -16.90 12.08 4.47
N LEU A 115 -16.23 11.44 3.50
CA LEU A 115 -15.17 10.46 3.80
C LEU A 115 -13.83 11.09 4.27
N PHE A 116 -13.73 12.41 4.29
CA PHE A 116 -12.55 13.15 4.75
C PHE A 116 -12.92 14.18 5.82
N ARG A 117 -13.51 13.74 6.93
CA ARG A 117 -13.53 14.53 8.17
C ARG A 117 -13.36 13.64 9.38
N ASN A 118 -12.21 13.78 10.04
CA ASN A 118 -11.92 13.57 11.47
C ASN A 118 -10.70 12.68 11.71
N ARG A 119 -9.50 13.20 11.44
CA ARG A 119 -8.32 12.88 12.24
C ARG A 119 -7.25 13.95 12.09
N PHE A 120 -7.50 15.14 12.63
CA PHE A 120 -6.49 16.06 13.17
C PHE A 120 -7.25 17.19 13.88
N GLU A 121 -7.93 16.84 14.98
CA GLU A 121 -8.26 17.85 15.98
C GLU A 121 -7.04 17.95 16.90
N VAL A 122 -6.24 19.00 16.69
CA VAL A 122 -5.30 19.44 17.73
C VAL A 122 -6.17 19.96 18.87
N ARG A 123 -6.37 19.12 19.89
CA ARG A 123 -7.02 19.55 21.14
C ARG A 123 -6.13 20.61 21.79
N SER A 124 -6.40 21.87 21.51
CA SER A 124 -5.91 22.98 22.30
C SER A 124 -6.55 22.86 23.68
N ALA A 125 -5.71 22.54 24.67
CA ALA A 125 -6.11 22.37 26.06
C ALA A 125 -6.82 23.63 26.58
N ARG A 126 -8.09 23.49 26.96
CA ARG A 126 -8.75 24.30 27.98
C ARG A 126 -9.73 23.42 28.75
N PHE A 127 -9.38 23.08 29.99
CA PHE A 127 -10.35 22.66 31.01
C PHE A 127 -11.35 23.82 31.20
N PRO A 128 -12.67 23.55 31.33
CA PRO A 128 -13.24 23.37 32.67
C PRO A 128 -14.49 22.48 32.82
N ARG A 129 -14.56 21.87 34.01
CA ARG A 129 -15.69 21.54 34.89
C ARG A 129 -16.79 20.54 34.44
N THR A 130 -16.97 19.55 35.30
CA THR A 130 -18.06 18.56 35.37
C THR A 130 -19.45 19.20 35.50
N PRO A 131 -20.51 18.46 35.11
CA PRO A 131 -21.40 17.95 36.14
C PRO A 131 -21.87 16.50 35.93
N CYS A 132 -22.29 15.92 37.05
CA CYS A 132 -22.78 14.57 37.29
C CYS A 132 -23.82 14.03 36.29
N GLY A 133 -23.81 12.71 36.11
CA GLY A 133 -24.91 11.93 35.54
C GLY A 133 -24.53 10.48 35.28
N GLU A 134 -24.72 9.59 36.25
CA GLU A 134 -24.98 8.16 35.98
C GLU A 134 -26.47 8.02 35.59
N PRO A 135 -26.86 7.08 34.71
CA PRO A 135 -27.11 5.71 35.18
C PRO A 135 -26.89 4.54 34.18
N SER A 136 -26.48 3.41 34.77
CA SER A 136 -26.89 2.01 34.53
C SER A 136 -26.80 1.35 33.14
N SER A 137 -25.91 0.37 33.05
CA SER A 137 -26.04 -0.82 32.18
C SER A 137 -27.08 -1.79 32.75
N PRO A 138 -27.83 -2.50 31.89
CA PRO A 138 -27.65 -3.97 31.86
C PRO A 138 -27.77 -4.54 30.43
N TRP A 139 -27.40 -5.81 30.28
CA TRP A 139 -27.56 -6.70 29.11
C TRP A 139 -26.33 -6.87 28.20
N GLY A 140 -25.83 -8.10 28.19
CA GLY A 140 -24.78 -8.60 27.31
C GLY A 140 -24.18 -9.91 27.83
N GLY A 141 -25.04 -10.91 28.11
CA GLY A 141 -24.65 -12.32 28.17
C GLY A 141 -24.83 -12.96 26.80
#